data_AF-D5Q3B4-F1
#
_entry.id   AF-D5Q3B4-F1
#
_cell.length_a   1.000
_cell.length_b   1.000
_cell.length_c   1.000
_cell.angle_alpha   90.00
_cell.angle_beta   90.00
_cell.angle_gamma   90.00
#
_symmetry.space_group_name_H-M   'P 1'
#
loop_
_entity.id
_entity.type
_entity.pdbx_description
1 polymer ?
#
loop_
_entity_poly.entity_id
_entity_poly.type
_entity_poly.pdbx_seq_one_letter_code
_entity_poly.pdbx_strand_id
1 'polypeptide(L)'
;MKICITVGHSILKGGKSTGASGIVDEYNYNKKLAPMLAEMLISQGNTVDIIICPERHFMSEREEFFYRVPKVNSGKYDLLVELHLNKADGTQCGTEVLYYGNEGLEYAKRVSNRLGELFENRGAKKRENLYILRNTNPVAIQIESFFCDNVNDCNKANESGYDYIARLITEGILNKDINM
;
A
#
# COMPACT_ATOMS: atom_id res chain seq x y z
N MET A 1 11.62 8.52 -10.76
CA MET A 1 12.14 7.80 -9.58
C MET A 1 12.17 6.30 -9.86
N LYS A 2 13.00 5.55 -9.15
CA LYS A 2 12.89 4.09 -9.05
C LYS A 2 12.05 3.76 -7.81
N ILE A 3 10.87 3.20 -8.00
CA ILE A 3 9.88 2.96 -6.95
C ILE A 3 9.70 1.46 -6.75
N CYS A 4 9.65 1.02 -5.49
CA CYS A 4 9.24 -0.33 -5.15
C CYS A 4 7.81 -0.31 -4.61
N ILE A 5 6.95 -1.17 -5.16
CA ILE A 5 5.63 -1.45 -4.59
C ILE A 5 5.68 -2.82 -3.95
N THR A 6 5.39 -2.90 -2.65
CA THR A 6 5.16 -4.18 -1.97
C THR A 6 3.66 -4.36 -1.73
N VAL A 7 3.19 -5.59 -1.91
CA VAL A 7 1.86 -6.00 -1.43
C VAL A 7 2.04 -6.51 0.00
N GLY A 8 1.33 -5.89 0.95
CA GLY A 8 1.29 -6.35 2.32
C GLY A 8 0.83 -7.80 2.41
N HIS A 9 1.27 -8.51 3.45
CA HIS A 9 0.83 -9.87 3.75
C HIS A 9 1.24 -10.94 2.72
N SER A 10 0.73 -12.16 2.91
CA SER A 10 0.95 -13.32 2.06
C SER A 10 -0.14 -14.37 2.25
N ILE A 11 -0.16 -15.37 1.36
CA ILE A 11 -0.91 -16.61 1.58
C ILE A 11 0.07 -17.68 2.05
N LEU A 12 -0.07 -18.15 3.30
CA LEU A 12 0.78 -19.19 3.87
C LEU A 12 0.57 -20.54 3.18
N LYS A 13 1.49 -21.49 3.40
CA LYS A 13 1.46 -22.86 2.86
C LYS A 13 0.14 -23.58 3.11
N GLY A 14 -0.47 -23.37 4.27
CA GLY A 14 -1.79 -23.91 4.63
C GLY A 14 -2.99 -23.21 3.96
N GLY A 15 -2.77 -22.21 3.10
CA GLY A 15 -3.82 -21.44 2.43
C GLY A 15 -4.39 -20.28 3.23
N LYS A 16 -3.94 -20.06 4.48
CA LYS A 16 -4.35 -18.93 5.31
C LYS A 16 -3.71 -17.63 4.81
N SER A 17 -4.52 -16.60 4.56
CA SER A 17 -4.05 -15.22 4.37
C SER A 17 -3.57 -14.63 5.69
N THR A 18 -2.44 -13.92 5.67
CA THR A 18 -1.90 -13.19 6.84
C THR A 18 -2.46 -11.78 6.96
N GLY A 19 -3.18 -11.30 5.95
CA GLY A 19 -3.83 -9.99 5.94
C GLY A 19 -5.19 -9.99 6.60
N ALA A 20 -5.74 -8.79 6.75
CA ALA A 20 -7.09 -8.57 7.16
C ALA A 20 -8.08 -9.14 6.14
N SER A 21 -9.18 -9.68 6.65
CA SER A 21 -10.28 -10.18 5.84
C SER A 21 -11.59 -9.67 6.43
N GLY A 22 -12.40 -9.00 5.61
CA GLY A 22 -13.71 -8.46 5.94
C GLY A 22 -14.67 -8.69 4.78
N ILE A 23 -15.29 -7.60 4.30
CA ILE A 23 -16.11 -7.61 3.07
C ILE A 23 -15.19 -7.84 1.86
N VAL A 24 -13.99 -7.26 1.90
CA VAL A 24 -12.92 -7.45 0.94
C VAL A 24 -11.74 -8.14 1.64
N ASP A 25 -11.06 -9.04 0.92
CA ASP A 25 -9.79 -9.60 1.38
C ASP A 25 -8.64 -8.66 1.01
N GLU A 26 -7.90 -8.20 2.03
CA GLU A 26 -6.85 -7.19 1.89
C GLU A 26 -5.77 -7.60 0.89
N TYR A 27 -5.20 -8.79 1.08
CA TYR A 27 -4.09 -9.27 0.25
C TYR A 27 -4.52 -9.36 -1.21
N ASN A 28 -5.69 -9.96 -1.50
CA ASN A 28 -6.18 -10.10 -2.85
C ASN A 28 -6.55 -8.76 -3.51
N TYR A 29 -7.06 -7.80 -2.73
CA TYR A 29 -7.32 -6.45 -3.24
C TYR A 29 -6.02 -5.74 -3.64
N ASN A 30 -5.03 -5.71 -2.75
CA ASN A 30 -3.77 -5.02 -3.00
C ASN A 30 -2.93 -5.72 -4.08
N LYS A 31 -3.03 -7.05 -4.22
CA LYS A 31 -2.45 -7.81 -5.34
C LYS A 31 -3.01 -7.36 -6.69
N LYS A 32 -4.27 -6.92 -6.76
CA LYS A 32 -4.90 -6.38 -7.99
C LYS A 32 -4.59 -4.90 -8.19
N LEU A 33 -4.51 -4.11 -7.12
CA LEU A 33 -4.19 -2.68 -7.19
C LEU A 33 -2.74 -2.42 -7.62
N ALA A 34 -1.78 -3.22 -7.13
CA ALA A 34 -0.35 -3.04 -7.36
C ALA A 34 0.04 -2.89 -8.85
N PRO A 35 -0.39 -3.77 -9.79
CA PRO A 35 -0.04 -3.60 -11.20
C PRO A 35 -0.62 -2.31 -11.81
N MET A 36 -1.84 -1.90 -11.45
CA MET A 36 -2.45 -0.65 -11.96
C MET A 36 -1.67 0.58 -11.48
N LEU A 37 -1.30 0.59 -10.20
CA LEU A 37 -0.44 1.64 -9.63
C LEU A 37 0.94 1.67 -10.31
N ALA A 38 1.53 0.50 -10.58
CA ALA A 38 2.81 0.42 -11.28
C ALA A 38 2.71 0.98 -12.70
N GLU A 39 1.70 0.58 -13.47
CA GLU A 39 1.46 1.07 -14.84
C GLU A 39 1.30 2.59 -14.87
N MET A 40 0.53 3.16 -13.94
CA MET A 40 0.36 4.62 -13.84
C MET A 40 1.66 5.33 -13.47
N LEU A 41 2.43 4.82 -12.51
CA LEU A 41 3.72 5.42 -12.17
C LEU A 41 4.72 5.32 -13.34
N ILE A 42 4.72 4.20 -14.08
CA ILE A 42 5.57 3.99 -15.26
C ILE A 42 5.18 4.96 -16.37
N SER A 43 3.89 5.17 -16.64
CA SER A 43 3.42 6.12 -17.67
C SER A 43 3.86 7.56 -17.37
N GLN A 44 4.13 7.88 -16.10
CA GLN A 44 4.66 9.16 -15.65
C GLN A 44 6.20 9.22 -15.62
N GLY A 45 6.90 8.27 -16.25
CA GLY A 45 8.35 8.27 -16.41
C GLY A 45 9.13 7.67 -15.24
N ASN A 46 8.48 6.88 -14.37
CA ASN A 46 9.16 6.16 -13.30
C ASN A 46 9.57 4.75 -13.71
N THR A 47 10.54 4.18 -13.01
CA THR A 47 10.82 2.74 -13.05
C THR A 47 10.19 2.10 -11.82
N VAL A 48 9.42 1.03 -11.99
CA VAL A 48 8.68 0.41 -10.89
C VAL A 48 8.93 -1.09 -10.85
N ASP A 49 9.28 -1.60 -9.67
CA ASP A 49 9.32 -3.03 -9.38
C ASP A 49 8.21 -3.38 -8.38
N ILE A 50 7.48 -4.48 -8.62
CA ILE A 50 6.48 -5.00 -7.71
C ILE A 50 7.05 -6.23 -6.98
N ILE A 51 6.96 -6.25 -5.66
CA ILE A 51 7.33 -7.38 -4.83
C ILE A 51 6.07 -7.94 -4.15
N ILE A 52 5.73 -9.17 -4.54
CA ILE A 52 4.64 -9.95 -3.92
C ILE A 52 5.27 -11.20 -3.30
N CYS A 53 4.87 -11.53 -2.07
CA CYS A 53 5.28 -12.76 -1.41
C CYS A 53 4.78 -13.99 -2.20
N PRO A 54 5.58 -15.07 -2.31
CA PRO A 54 5.15 -16.29 -2.99
C PRO A 54 4.01 -16.98 -2.23
N GLU A 55 2.89 -17.21 -2.91
CA GLU A 55 1.72 -17.84 -2.31
C GLU A 55 1.96 -19.32 -2.01
N ARG A 56 1.46 -19.79 -0.87
CA ARG A 56 1.57 -21.17 -0.39
C ARG A 56 3.00 -21.69 -0.19
N HIS A 57 3.95 -20.78 0.05
CA HIS A 57 5.34 -21.14 0.34
C HIS A 57 5.69 -20.97 1.82
N PHE A 58 5.36 -19.84 2.42
CA PHE A 58 5.74 -19.52 3.81
C PHE A 58 4.98 -20.37 4.83
N MET A 59 5.67 -20.83 5.86
CA MET A 59 5.08 -21.49 7.02
C MET A 59 4.52 -20.49 8.03
N SER A 60 5.07 -19.27 8.09
CA SER A 60 4.63 -18.20 8.99
C SER A 60 4.81 -16.81 8.39
N GLU A 61 4.05 -15.82 8.89
CA GLU A 61 4.14 -14.41 8.50
C GLU A 61 5.53 -13.79 8.71
N ARG A 62 6.33 -14.35 9.63
CA ARG A 62 7.71 -13.89 9.88
C ARG A 62 8.59 -13.99 8.64
N GLU A 63 8.31 -14.92 7.73
CA GLU A 63 9.07 -15.09 6.49
C GLU A 63 8.86 -13.93 5.51
N GLU A 64 7.77 -13.17 5.64
CA GLU A 64 7.52 -11.97 4.83
C GLU A 64 8.61 -10.91 5.05
N PHE A 65 9.06 -10.73 6.30
CA PHE A 65 10.19 -9.86 6.62
C PHE A 65 11.46 -10.29 5.88
N PHE A 66 11.82 -11.57 6.00
CA PHE A 66 13.03 -12.12 5.41
C PHE A 66 13.00 -12.14 3.88
N TYR A 67 11.80 -12.13 3.28
CA TYR A 67 11.62 -12.05 1.84
C TYR A 67 11.67 -10.60 1.33
N ARG A 68 10.90 -9.69 1.94
CA ARG A 68 10.72 -8.32 1.44
C ARG A 68 11.95 -7.46 1.69
N VAL A 69 12.46 -7.42 2.92
CA VAL A 69 13.51 -6.46 3.33
C VAL A 69 14.79 -6.60 2.48
N PRO A 70 15.37 -7.79 2.27
CA PRO A 70 16.58 -7.91 1.45
C PRO A 70 16.36 -7.52 0.00
N LYS A 71 15.20 -7.87 -0.58
CA LYS A 71 14.86 -7.52 -1.97
C LYS A 71 14.74 -6.02 -2.14
N VAL A 72 13.98 -5.35 -1.27
CA VAL A 72 13.85 -3.88 -1.27
C VAL A 72 15.23 -3.23 -1.13
N ASN A 73 16.04 -3.65 -0.15
CA ASN A 73 17.35 -3.03 0.11
C ASN A 73 18.37 -3.25 -1.01
N SER A 74 18.27 -4.37 -1.74
CA SER A 74 19.13 -4.64 -2.89
C SER A 74 18.77 -3.83 -4.14
N GLY A 75 17.51 -3.36 -4.23
CA GLY A 75 16.99 -2.75 -5.44
C GLY A 75 17.36 -1.27 -5.65
N LYS A 76 17.97 -0.61 -4.66
CA LYS A 76 18.38 0.82 -4.73
C LYS A 76 17.22 1.74 -5.17
N TYR A 77 16.08 1.59 -4.51
CA TYR A 77 14.88 2.41 -4.77
C TYR A 77 15.02 3.80 -4.14
N ASP A 78 14.30 4.78 -4.70
CA ASP A 78 14.13 6.11 -4.11
C ASP A 78 12.96 6.10 -3.10
N LEU A 79 11.91 5.33 -3.41
CA LEU A 79 10.68 5.23 -2.62
C LEU A 79 10.19 3.79 -2.54
N LEU A 80 9.76 3.37 -1.36
CA LEU A 80 8.99 2.16 -1.09
C LEU A 80 7.55 2.53 -0.72
N VAL A 81 6.61 1.89 -1.40
CA VAL A 81 5.17 1.99 -1.11
C VAL A 81 4.64 0.60 -0.79
N GLU A 82 4.23 0.38 0.45
CA GLU A 82 3.56 -0.86 0.83
C GLU A 82 2.04 -0.68 0.87
N LEU A 83 1.31 -1.53 0.17
CA LEU A 83 -0.14 -1.47 0.05
C LEU A 83 -0.83 -2.37 1.09
N HIS A 84 -1.68 -1.78 1.92
CA HIS A 84 -2.52 -2.42 2.94
C HIS A 84 -3.97 -1.91 2.85
N LEU A 85 -4.88 -2.62 3.51
CA LEU A 85 -6.21 -2.14 3.87
C LEU A 85 -6.37 -2.24 5.38
N ASN A 86 -7.06 -1.27 5.95
CA ASN A 86 -7.27 -1.24 7.40
C ASN A 86 -8.41 -2.20 7.79
N LYS A 87 -8.51 -2.49 9.09
CA LYS A 87 -9.62 -3.24 9.66
C LYS A 87 -9.87 -2.82 11.11
N ALA A 88 -11.13 -2.78 11.51
CA ALA A 88 -11.52 -2.60 12.90
C ALA A 88 -12.70 -3.50 13.29
N ASP A 89 -13.86 -2.90 13.55
CA ASP A 89 -15.11 -3.53 13.97
C ASP A 89 -16.25 -3.30 12.97
N GLY A 90 -15.91 -2.89 11.74
CA GLY A 90 -16.84 -2.53 10.67
C GLY A 90 -17.44 -1.12 10.78
N THR A 91 -17.15 -0.34 11.82
CA THR A 91 -17.67 1.02 11.98
C THR A 91 -16.71 2.11 11.52
N GLN A 92 -15.40 1.88 11.71
CA GLN A 92 -14.36 2.80 11.29
C GLN A 92 -14.21 2.77 9.77
N CYS A 93 -13.91 3.93 9.19
CA CYS A 93 -13.72 4.10 7.76
C CYS A 93 -12.58 5.09 7.50
N GLY A 94 -12.18 5.18 6.23
CA GLY A 94 -11.23 6.18 5.77
C GLY A 94 -9.84 5.64 5.43
N THR A 95 -9.02 6.54 4.93
CA THR A 95 -7.62 6.30 4.57
C THR A 95 -6.67 6.83 5.64
N GLU A 96 -5.57 6.13 5.87
CA GLU A 96 -4.40 6.66 6.58
C GLU A 96 -3.11 6.22 5.90
N VAL A 97 -2.05 7.03 6.01
CA VAL A 97 -0.75 6.67 5.45
C VAL A 97 0.31 6.71 6.54
N LEU A 98 0.93 5.56 6.76
CA LEU A 98 1.92 5.34 7.79
C LEU A 98 3.31 5.67 7.25
N TYR A 99 4.14 6.31 8.05
CA TYR A 99 5.48 6.71 7.63
C TYR A 99 6.51 6.59 8.76
N TYR A 100 7.78 6.54 8.35
CA TYR A 100 8.93 6.68 9.23
C TYR A 100 9.87 7.78 8.68
N GLY A 101 10.46 8.58 9.58
CA GLY A 101 11.31 9.72 9.21
C GLY A 101 10.57 10.93 8.63
N ASN A 102 11.26 12.07 8.49
CA ASN A 102 10.67 13.31 7.99
C ASN A 102 10.35 13.24 6.48
N GLU A 103 11.16 12.52 5.69
CA GLU A 103 10.97 12.41 4.24
C GLU A 103 9.70 11.63 3.89
N GLY A 104 9.38 10.58 4.66
CA GLY A 104 8.14 9.82 4.49
C GLY A 104 6.87 10.62 4.82
N LEU A 105 6.95 11.62 5.71
CA LEU A 105 5.79 12.42 6.13
C LEU A 105 5.16 13.16 4.95
N GLU A 106 5.98 13.75 4.08
CA GLU A 106 5.46 14.56 2.98
C GLU A 106 4.77 13.70 1.91
N TYR A 107 5.31 12.51 1.63
CA TYR A 107 4.59 11.53 0.80
C TYR A 107 3.28 11.10 1.46
N ALA A 108 3.32 10.74 2.75
CA ALA A 108 2.15 10.26 3.47
C ALA A 108 1.02 11.30 3.51
N LYS A 109 1.34 12.58 3.75
CA LYS A 109 0.34 13.67 3.73
C LYS A 109 -0.33 13.77 2.36
N ARG A 110 0.44 13.82 1.28
CA ARG A 110 -0.10 13.99 -0.07
C ARG A 110 -0.96 12.81 -0.49
N VAL A 111 -0.49 11.59 -0.26
CA VAL A 111 -1.25 10.37 -0.59
C VAL A 111 -2.53 10.29 0.24
N SER A 112 -2.47 10.53 1.54
CA SER A 112 -3.67 10.55 2.41
C SER A 112 -4.67 11.62 1.98
N ASN A 113 -4.19 12.80 1.57
CA ASN A 113 -5.06 13.88 1.09
C ASN A 113 -5.75 13.53 -0.23
N ARG A 114 -5.04 12.91 -1.17
CA ARG A 114 -5.64 12.47 -2.45
C ARG A 114 -6.66 11.36 -2.25
N LEU A 115 -6.31 10.32 -1.49
CA LEU A 115 -7.29 9.28 -1.13
C LEU A 115 -8.47 9.84 -0.33
N GLY A 116 -8.25 10.94 0.41
CA GLY A 116 -9.25 11.72 1.11
C GLY A 116 -10.33 12.36 0.23
N GLU A 117 -10.14 12.42 -1.10
CA GLU A 117 -11.17 12.83 -2.06
C GLU A 117 -12.27 11.76 -2.21
N LEU A 118 -11.95 10.50 -1.89
CA LEU A 118 -12.86 9.35 -1.98
C LEU A 118 -13.27 8.83 -0.59
N PHE A 119 -12.29 8.64 0.30
CA PHE A 119 -12.45 8.09 1.64
C PHE A 119 -12.35 9.18 2.71
N GLU A 120 -12.75 8.89 3.95
CA GLU A 120 -12.51 9.81 5.06
C GLU A 120 -10.98 9.95 5.29
N ASN A 121 -10.45 11.17 5.25
CA ASN A 121 -9.01 11.40 5.42
C ASN A 121 -8.61 11.39 6.90
N ARG A 122 -7.91 10.34 7.34
CA ARG A 122 -7.40 10.20 8.72
C ARG A 122 -5.93 10.64 8.86
N GLY A 123 -5.34 11.12 7.77
CA GLY A 123 -4.04 11.75 7.72
C GLY A 123 -2.83 10.83 7.76
N ALA A 124 -1.66 11.47 7.72
CA ALA A 124 -0.37 10.81 7.86
C ALA A 124 -0.08 10.46 9.32
N LYS A 125 0.34 9.23 9.60
CA LYS A 125 0.60 8.73 10.96
C LYS A 125 2.00 8.16 11.10
N LYS A 126 2.79 8.71 12.03
CA LYS A 126 4.12 8.17 12.31
C LYS A 126 4.02 6.76 12.89
N ARG A 127 4.84 5.83 12.40
CA ARG A 127 4.98 4.47 12.94
C ARG A 127 6.45 4.09 12.96
N GLU A 128 6.95 3.74 14.14
CA GLU A 128 8.36 3.39 14.35
C GLU A 128 8.59 1.89 14.56
N ASN A 129 7.50 1.12 14.69
CA ASN A 129 7.52 -0.31 15.01
C ASN A 129 7.27 -1.21 13.79
N LEU A 130 6.94 -0.66 12.63
CA LEU A 130 6.69 -1.42 11.41
C LEU A 130 8.01 -1.72 10.71
N TYR A 131 8.34 -3.01 10.56
CA TYR A 131 9.62 -3.41 9.98
C TYR A 131 9.82 -2.89 8.56
N ILE A 132 8.75 -2.81 7.77
CA ILE A 132 8.85 -2.38 6.38
C ILE A 132 9.29 -0.92 6.28
N LEU A 133 8.86 -0.09 7.23
CA LEU A 133 9.23 1.32 7.31
C LEU A 133 10.60 1.53 7.96
N ARG A 134 10.96 0.68 8.93
CA ARG A 134 12.16 0.85 9.76
C ARG A 134 13.40 0.14 9.23
N ASN A 135 13.24 -1.01 8.59
CA ASN A 135 14.34 -1.90 8.20
C ASN A 135 14.67 -1.84 6.70
N THR A 136 14.05 -0.93 5.95
CA THR A 136 14.34 -0.71 4.55
C THR A 136 15.16 0.58 4.33
N ASN A 137 15.98 0.59 3.29
CA ASN A 137 16.86 1.70 2.92
C ASN A 137 16.16 2.90 2.23
N PRO A 138 15.20 2.71 1.29
CA PRO A 138 14.52 3.85 0.65
C PRO A 138 13.62 4.61 1.64
N VAL A 139 13.18 5.81 1.26
CA VAL A 139 12.04 6.46 1.92
C VAL A 139 10.84 5.51 1.83
N ALA A 140 10.14 5.27 2.94
CA ALA A 140 9.08 4.26 2.99
C ALA A 140 7.77 4.82 3.53
N ILE A 141 6.67 4.47 2.86
CA ILE A 141 5.29 4.68 3.32
C ILE A 141 4.50 3.37 3.24
N GLN A 142 3.55 3.19 4.15
CA GLN A 142 2.54 2.13 4.10
C GLN A 142 1.17 2.79 3.97
N ILE A 143 0.44 2.45 2.93
CA ILE A 143 -0.87 3.04 2.62
C ILE A 143 -1.94 2.10 3.15
N GLU A 144 -2.73 2.57 4.10
CA GLU A 144 -4.00 1.97 4.49
C GLU A 144 -5.09 2.65 3.64
N SER A 145 -5.38 2.10 2.46
CA SER A 145 -6.21 2.81 1.47
C SER A 145 -7.63 3.08 1.98
N PHE A 146 -8.25 2.07 2.60
CA PHE A 146 -9.57 2.13 3.23
C PHE A 146 -9.77 0.93 4.17
N PHE A 147 -10.89 0.86 4.89
CA PHE A 147 -11.21 -0.25 5.79
C PHE A 147 -11.88 -1.42 5.05
N CYS A 148 -11.26 -2.61 5.03
CA CYS A 148 -11.76 -3.79 4.32
C CYS A 148 -13.03 -4.41 4.93
N ASP A 149 -13.40 -3.99 6.14
CA ASP A 149 -14.58 -4.43 6.89
C ASP A 149 -15.67 -3.35 6.97
N ASN A 150 -15.45 -2.16 6.40
CA ASN A 150 -16.45 -1.10 6.34
C ASN A 150 -17.22 -1.13 5.01
N VAL A 151 -18.55 -1.25 5.08
CA VAL A 151 -19.43 -1.35 3.91
C VAL A 151 -19.31 -0.14 2.98
N ASN A 152 -19.26 1.07 3.53
CA ASN A 152 -19.23 2.29 2.72
C ASN A 152 -17.91 2.45 1.98
N ASP A 153 -16.79 2.18 2.65
CA ASP A 153 -15.47 2.18 2.02
C ASP A 153 -15.37 1.13 0.92
N CYS A 154 -15.81 -0.10 1.19
CA CYS A 154 -15.78 -1.18 0.20
C CYS A 154 -16.65 -0.85 -1.04
N ASN A 155 -17.83 -0.26 -0.84
CA ASN A 155 -18.70 0.16 -1.94
C ASN A 155 -18.05 1.27 -2.78
N LYS A 156 -17.52 2.32 -2.13
CA LYS A 156 -16.79 3.39 -2.81
C LYS A 156 -15.60 2.87 -3.62
N ALA A 157 -14.84 1.94 -3.05
CA ALA A 157 -13.69 1.33 -3.72
C ALA A 157 -14.11 0.50 -4.94
N ASN A 158 -15.22 -0.24 -4.83
CA ASN A 158 -15.75 -1.04 -5.92
C ASN A 158 -16.32 -0.17 -7.06
N GLU A 159 -17.09 0.87 -6.71
CA GLU A 159 -17.72 1.79 -7.68
C GLU A 159 -16.69 2.65 -8.43
N SER A 160 -15.64 3.12 -7.73
CA SER A 160 -14.58 3.93 -8.35
C SER A 160 -13.58 3.11 -9.17
N GLY A 161 -13.36 1.84 -8.79
CA GLY A 161 -12.45 0.94 -9.47
C GLY A 161 -10.97 1.17 -9.13
N TYR A 162 -10.14 0.18 -9.47
CA TYR A 162 -8.71 0.18 -9.16
C TYR A 162 -7.95 1.34 -9.83
N ASP A 163 -8.31 1.69 -11.06
CA ASP A 163 -7.64 2.77 -11.80
C ASP A 163 -7.78 4.12 -11.12
N TYR A 164 -8.98 4.45 -10.62
CA TYR A 164 -9.20 5.71 -9.93
C TYR A 164 -8.40 5.80 -8.62
N ILE A 165 -8.34 4.71 -7.86
CA ILE A 165 -7.56 4.64 -6.62
C ILE A 165 -6.05 4.70 -6.91
N ALA A 166 -5.58 3.97 -7.93
CA ALA A 166 -4.19 4.03 -8.39
C ALA A 166 -3.81 5.44 -8.85
N ARG A 167 -4.72 6.18 -9.51
CA ARG A 167 -4.53 7.58 -9.91
C ARG A 167 -4.33 8.46 -8.68
N LEU A 168 -5.22 8.40 -7.69
CA LEU A 168 -5.11 9.21 -6.47
C LEU A 168 -3.79 8.95 -5.73
N ILE A 169 -3.36 7.68 -5.64
CA ILE A 169 -2.06 7.33 -5.04
C ILE A 169 -0.91 7.91 -5.88
N THR A 170 -0.96 7.77 -7.20
CA THR A 170 0.06 8.29 -8.12
C THR A 170 0.20 9.81 -8.01
N GLU A 171 -0.91 10.54 -8.01
CA GLU A 171 -0.92 12.00 -7.85
C GLU A 171 -0.35 12.43 -6.49
N GLY A 172 -0.65 11.68 -5.43
CA GLY A 172 -0.10 11.90 -4.10
C GLY A 172 1.42 11.67 -4.06
N ILE A 173 1.89 10.59 -4.67
CA ILE A 173 3.33 10.28 -4.77
C ILE A 173 4.06 11.37 -5.55
N LEU A 174 3.56 11.72 -6.74
CA LEU A 174 4.23 12.61 -7.68
C LEU A 174 3.97 14.10 -7.43
N ASN A 175 3.07 14.45 -6.51
CA ASN A 175 2.67 15.82 -6.19
C ASN A 175 2.20 16.63 -7.42
N LYS A 176 1.41 16.00 -8.28
CA LYS A 176 0.82 16.62 -9.47
C LYS A 176 -0.42 15.84 -9.87
N ASP A 177 -1.37 16.52 -10.51
CA ASP A 177 -2.46 15.83 -11.19
C ASP A 177 -1.92 15.06 -12.41
N ILE A 178 -2.54 13.93 -12.73
CA ILE A 178 -2.23 13.18 -13.95
C ILE A 178 -3.47 13.16 -14.84
N ASN A 179 -3.30 13.67 -16.07
CA ASN A 179 -4.33 13.54 -17.09
C ASN A 179 -4.27 12.11 -17.63
N MET A 180 -5.40 11.41 -17.55
CA MET A 180 -5.58 10.11 -18.20
C MET A 180 -6.07 10.28 -19.63
#